data_AF-A0A8T3R710-F1
#
_entry.id   AF-A0A8T3R710-F1
#
_cell.length_a   1.000
_cell.length_b   1.000
_cell.length_c   1.000
_cell.angle_alpha   90.00
_cell.angle_beta   90.00
_cell.angle_gamma   90.00
#
_symmetry.space_group_name_H-M   'P 1'
#
loop_
_entity.id
_entity.type
_entity.pdbx_description
1 polymer ?
#
loop_
_entity_poly.entity_id
_entity_poly.type
_entity_poly.pdbx_seq_one_letter_code
_entity_poly.pdbx_strand_id
1 'polypeptide(L)'
;MDKPADPATPFREVYQPFLDDLAMHGRKPATINRYRYNIVRFAAWLDATERPTVLASLEQTILFGYRQYLETLPQQPRGSTRRRRGGLMSSHTVHSYLRSIKCLASWLLGSGHILTNPFLATNPYYKDRGVMPVLRADDRIPFGWVLAWPGVTGAIVGARSPEQVDGWIGGGSIRLTEDDLAEIADVIERTDAGAGPVRPDVEVVRL
;
A
#
# COMPACT_ATOMS: atom_id res chain seq x y z
N MET A 1 -18.76 -14.12 18.86
CA MET A 1 -18.72 -13.59 17.49
C MET A 1 -19.61 -12.35 17.52
N ASP A 2 -18.98 -11.18 17.58
CA ASP A 2 -19.71 -9.92 17.70
C ASP A 2 -20.57 -9.69 16.45
N LYS A 3 -21.67 -8.96 16.66
CA LYS A 3 -22.57 -8.54 15.59
C LYS A 3 -21.75 -7.81 14.50
N PRO A 4 -22.03 -8.04 13.20
CA PRO A 4 -21.41 -7.24 12.15
C PRO A 4 -21.60 -5.76 12.46
N ALA A 5 -20.54 -4.98 12.25
CA ALA A 5 -20.59 -3.55 12.52
C ALA A 5 -21.59 -2.95 11.54
N ASP A 6 -22.39 -1.99 12.00
CA ASP A 6 -23.24 -1.24 11.09
C ASP A 6 -22.32 -0.62 10.02
N PRO A 7 -22.61 -0.77 8.71
CA PRO A 7 -21.86 -0.09 7.67
C PRO A 7 -21.67 1.41 7.91
N ALA A 8 -22.56 2.06 8.67
CA ALA A 8 -22.50 3.46 9.10
C ALA A 8 -21.58 3.74 10.32
N THR A 9 -20.96 2.71 10.91
CA THR A 9 -20.12 2.85 12.10
C THR A 9 -18.89 3.71 11.79
N PRO A 10 -18.59 4.74 12.61
CA PRO A 10 -17.39 5.53 12.47
C PRO A 10 -16.13 4.66 12.56
N PHE A 11 -15.18 4.88 11.65
CA PHE A 11 -13.90 4.19 11.55
C PHE A 11 -13.14 4.15 12.88
N ARG A 12 -13.25 5.22 13.68
CA ARG A 12 -12.63 5.32 15.00
C ARG A 12 -13.19 4.33 16.03
N GLU A 13 -14.39 3.82 15.80
CA GLU A 13 -15.10 2.90 16.71
C GLU A 13 -14.89 1.44 16.31
N VAL A 14 -14.42 1.16 15.08
CA VAL A 14 -14.36 -0.21 14.54
C VAL A 14 -13.01 -0.90 14.75
N TYR A 15 -11.98 -0.18 15.23
CA TYR A 15 -10.65 -0.77 15.39
C TYR A 15 -10.41 -1.39 16.78
N GLN A 16 -11.22 -1.11 17.80
CA GLN A 16 -10.98 -1.65 19.14
C GLN A 16 -11.14 -3.18 19.17
N PRO A 17 -12.19 -3.78 18.59
CA PRO A 17 -12.31 -5.24 18.48
C PRO A 17 -11.13 -5.89 17.74
N PHE A 18 -10.58 -5.24 16.71
CA PHE A 18 -9.36 -5.69 16.04
C PHE A 18 -8.16 -5.73 17.00
N LEU A 19 -7.97 -4.71 17.83
CA LEU A 19 -6.85 -4.68 18.78
C LEU A 19 -7.00 -5.74 19.88
N ASP A 20 -8.24 -5.99 20.32
CA ASP A 20 -8.56 -7.02 21.31
C ASP A 20 -8.35 -8.42 20.73
N ASP A 21 -8.74 -8.65 19.48
CA ASP A 21 -8.48 -9.89 18.74
C ASP A 21 -6.97 -10.15 18.60
N LEU A 22 -6.18 -9.13 18.25
CA LEU A 22 -4.72 -9.27 18.22
C LEU A 22 -4.14 -9.62 19.61
N ALA A 23 -4.68 -9.06 20.69
CA ALA A 23 -4.25 -9.37 22.04
C ALA A 23 -4.58 -10.81 22.42
N MET A 24 -5.80 -11.26 22.10
CA MET A 24 -6.27 -12.64 22.33
C MET A 24 -5.37 -13.65 21.62
N HIS A 25 -4.90 -13.33 20.41
CA HIS A 25 -3.99 -14.16 19.62
C HIS A 25 -2.49 -13.94 19.98
N GLY A 26 -2.20 -13.41 21.18
CA GLY A 26 -0.85 -13.35 21.74
C GLY A 26 0.10 -12.35 21.04
N ARG A 27 -0.42 -11.35 20.32
CA ARG A 27 0.45 -10.31 19.75
C ARG A 27 1.04 -9.44 20.85
N LYS A 28 2.33 -9.09 20.68
CA LYS A 28 3.06 -8.27 21.66
C LYS A 28 2.36 -6.92 21.91
N PRO A 29 2.27 -6.44 23.16
CA PRO A 29 1.64 -5.15 23.49
C PRO A 29 2.22 -3.97 22.70
N ALA A 30 3.55 -3.95 22.50
CA ALA A 30 4.20 -2.91 21.69
C ALA A 30 3.70 -2.87 20.23
N THR A 31 3.38 -4.03 19.65
CA THR A 31 2.82 -4.12 18.30
C THR A 31 1.39 -3.60 18.27
N ILE A 32 0.58 -3.95 19.27
CA ILE A 32 -0.81 -3.49 19.42
C ILE A 32 -0.83 -1.96 19.58
N ASN A 33 0.04 -1.41 20.44
CA ASN A 33 0.18 0.04 20.63
C ASN A 33 0.58 0.75 19.34
N ARG A 34 1.46 0.15 18.53
CA ARG A 34 1.81 0.68 17.21
C ARG A 34 0.62 0.67 16.25
N TYR A 35 -0.16 -0.41 16.21
CA TYR A 35 -1.38 -0.46 15.39
C TYR A 35 -2.37 0.63 15.83
N ARG A 36 -2.66 0.71 17.12
CA ARG A 36 -3.52 1.75 17.72
C ARG A 36 -3.07 3.14 17.28
N TYR A 37 -1.81 3.48 17.51
CA TYR A 37 -1.25 4.78 17.16
C TYR A 37 -1.41 5.10 15.66
N ASN A 38 -1.09 4.14 14.78
CA ASN A 38 -1.18 4.32 13.33
C ASN A 38 -2.63 4.52 12.86
N ILE A 39 -3.57 3.76 13.43
CA ILE A 39 -5.00 3.82 13.08
C ILE A 39 -5.62 5.12 13.58
N VAL A 40 -5.35 5.52 14.83
CA VAL A 40 -5.83 6.79 15.40
C VAL A 40 -5.31 7.98 14.59
N ARG A 41 -4.03 7.95 14.18
CA ARG A 41 -3.48 9.00 13.31
C ARG A 41 -4.19 9.09 11.97
N PHE A 42 -4.51 7.96 11.35
CA PHE A 42 -5.25 7.95 10.08
C PHE A 42 -6.67 8.48 10.25
N ALA A 43 -7.37 8.05 11.31
CA ALA A 43 -8.70 8.58 11.65
C ALA A 43 -8.67 10.11 11.79
N ALA A 44 -7.70 10.64 12.55
CA ALA A 44 -7.53 12.08 12.70
C ALA A 44 -7.23 12.80 11.38
N TRP A 45 -6.50 12.16 10.46
CA TRP A 45 -6.27 12.72 9.12
C TRP A 45 -7.54 12.70 8.25
N LEU A 46 -8.37 11.66 8.35
CA LEU A 46 -9.67 11.64 7.68
C LEU A 46 -10.55 12.79 8.17
N ASP A 47 -10.65 12.96 9.50
CA ASP A 47 -11.40 14.06 10.13
C ASP A 47 -10.89 15.42 9.65
N ALA A 48 -9.57 15.64 9.70
CA ALA A 48 -8.96 16.92 9.32
C ALA A 48 -9.05 17.24 7.83
N THR A 49 -9.34 16.25 6.98
CA THR A 49 -9.48 16.43 5.52
C THR A 49 -10.92 16.26 5.04
N GLU A 50 -11.89 16.24 5.96
CA GLU A 50 -13.33 16.07 5.70
C GLU A 50 -13.62 14.85 4.81
N ARG A 51 -12.79 13.80 4.94
CA ARG A 51 -12.93 12.57 4.18
C ARG A 51 -13.93 11.62 4.85
N PRO A 52 -14.49 10.66 4.11
CA PRO A 52 -15.36 9.66 4.69
C PRO A 52 -14.69 8.96 5.86
N THR A 53 -15.35 9.00 7.02
CA THR A 53 -14.93 8.31 8.24
C THR A 53 -15.72 7.03 8.44
N VAL A 54 -16.51 6.61 7.45
CA VAL A 54 -17.39 5.44 7.51
C VAL A 54 -16.81 4.33 6.65
N LEU A 55 -16.75 3.12 7.18
CA LEU A 55 -16.07 1.99 6.53
C LEU A 55 -16.58 1.67 5.13
N ALA A 56 -17.91 1.70 4.93
CA ALA A 56 -18.54 1.43 3.65
C ALA A 56 -18.22 2.47 2.56
N SER A 57 -17.74 3.65 2.97
CA SER A 57 -17.45 4.78 2.09
C SER A 57 -15.95 5.01 1.91
N LEU A 58 -15.10 4.13 2.45
CA LEU A 58 -13.67 4.20 2.21
C LEU A 58 -13.38 3.68 0.80
N GLU A 59 -12.55 4.38 0.05
CA GLU A 59 -12.09 3.98 -1.28
C GLU A 59 -10.56 3.85 -1.30
N GLN A 60 -10.03 3.12 -2.29
CA GLN A 60 -8.59 2.94 -2.44
C GLN A 60 -7.84 4.28 -2.60
N THR A 61 -8.49 5.26 -3.24
CA THR A 61 -8.03 6.65 -3.43
C THR A 61 -7.63 7.33 -2.11
N ILE A 62 -8.29 6.99 -1.01
CA ILE A 62 -8.03 7.55 0.32
C ILE A 62 -6.64 7.13 0.83
N LEU A 63 -6.21 5.89 0.58
CA LEU A 63 -4.86 5.46 0.99
C LEU A 63 -3.75 6.10 0.15
N PHE A 64 -4.02 6.43 -1.11
CA PHE A 64 -3.10 7.20 -1.93
C PHE A 64 -2.95 8.62 -1.38
N GLY A 65 -4.06 9.29 -1.06
CA GLY A 65 -4.04 10.61 -0.43
C GLY A 65 -3.31 10.60 0.92
N TYR A 66 -3.54 9.57 1.75
CA TYR A 66 -2.86 9.46 3.05
C TYR A 66 -1.36 9.22 2.90
N ARG A 67 -0.95 8.40 1.92
CA ARG A 67 0.47 8.21 1.59
C ARG A 67 1.13 9.54 1.24
N GLN A 68 0.53 10.30 0.31
CA GLN A 68 1.07 11.60 -0.11
C GLN A 68 1.21 12.54 1.09
N TYR A 69 0.19 12.62 1.95
CA TYR A 69 0.26 13.38 3.19
C TYR A 69 1.39 12.92 4.13
N LEU A 70 1.57 11.61 4.33
CA LEU A 70 2.66 11.11 5.18
C LEU A 70 4.05 11.44 4.60
N GLU A 71 4.20 11.47 3.28
CA GLU A 71 5.44 11.80 2.60
C GLU A 71 5.81 13.29 2.77
N THR A 72 4.84 14.18 3.00
CA THR A 72 5.09 15.60 3.31
C THR A 72 5.49 15.87 4.76
N LEU A 73 5.28 14.90 5.66
CA LEU A 73 5.53 15.11 7.08
C LEU A 73 7.00 14.87 7.45
N PRO A 74 7.52 15.61 8.45
CA PRO A 74 8.85 15.35 9.00
C PRO A 74 8.88 13.97 9.68
N GLN A 75 10.07 13.36 9.68
CA GLN A 75 10.33 12.19 10.49
C GLN A 75 10.11 12.53 11.97
N GLN A 76 9.30 11.73 12.68
CA GLN A 76 9.09 11.97 14.10
C GLN A 76 10.39 11.77 14.90
N PRO A 77 10.66 12.60 15.92
CA PRO A 77 11.81 12.43 16.79
C PRO A 77 11.70 11.08 17.51
N ARG A 78 12.50 10.09 17.11
CA ARG A 78 12.57 8.79 17.77
C ARG A 78 13.99 8.56 18.24
N GLY A 79 14.30 8.97 19.48
CA GLY A 79 15.44 8.53 20.31
C GLY A 79 16.85 8.55 19.71
N SER A 80 17.00 8.89 18.44
CA SER A 80 18.21 8.87 17.65
C SER A 80 18.38 10.28 17.13
N THR A 81 19.45 10.92 17.57
CA THR A 81 19.90 12.27 17.21
C THR A 81 20.24 12.41 15.72
N ARG A 82 20.30 11.29 14.98
CA ARG A 82 20.66 11.26 13.57
C ARG A 82 19.44 11.55 12.69
N ARG A 83 19.24 12.84 12.38
CA ARG A 83 18.28 13.27 11.35
C ARG A 83 18.75 12.75 9.98
N ARG A 84 17.87 12.12 9.20
CA ARG A 84 18.14 11.81 7.79
C ARG A 84 18.32 13.12 7.00
N ARG A 85 19.09 13.06 5.91
CA ARG A 85 19.18 14.12 4.89
C ARG A 85 17.76 14.44 4.40
N GLY A 86 17.32 15.69 4.56
CA GLY A 86 15.98 16.15 4.17
C GLY A 86 14.91 16.14 5.27
N GLY A 87 15.12 15.47 6.41
CA GLY A 87 14.23 15.53 7.58
C GLY A 87 12.80 14.97 7.42
N LEU A 88 12.38 14.62 6.19
CA LEU A 88 11.08 14.03 5.87
C LEU A 88 10.99 12.55 6.28
N MET A 89 9.75 12.06 6.38
CA MET A 89 9.46 10.70 6.82
C MET A 89 10.00 9.65 5.84
N SER A 90 10.66 8.61 6.37
CA SER A 90 11.20 7.55 5.53
C SER A 90 10.10 6.72 4.88
N SER A 91 10.35 6.24 3.66
CA SER A 91 9.48 5.31 2.93
C SER A 91 9.11 4.07 3.77
N HIS A 92 10.05 3.54 4.56
CA HIS A 92 9.80 2.43 5.48
C HIS A 92 8.80 2.80 6.59
N THR A 93 8.86 4.04 7.09
CA THR A 93 7.90 4.53 8.09
C THR A 93 6.53 4.77 7.49
N VAL A 94 6.44 5.43 6.33
CA VAL A 94 5.18 5.61 5.58
C VAL A 94 4.51 4.27 5.33
N HIS A 95 5.29 3.29 4.86
CA HIS A 95 4.81 1.92 4.64
C HIS A 95 4.28 1.25 5.91
N SER A 96 4.92 1.48 7.06
CA SER A 96 4.43 0.97 8.35
C SER A 96 3.06 1.53 8.74
N TYR A 97 2.76 2.80 8.42
CA TYR A 97 1.44 3.38 8.67
C TYR A 97 0.39 2.74 7.76
N LEU A 98 0.65 2.71 6.45
CA LEU A 98 -0.29 2.15 5.46
C LEU A 98 -0.58 0.67 5.74
N ARG A 99 0.43 -0.11 6.16
CA ARG A 99 0.24 -1.52 6.54
C ARG A 99 -0.77 -1.68 7.67
N SER A 100 -0.75 -0.82 8.69
CA SER A 100 -1.69 -0.90 9.80
C SER A 100 -3.15 -0.72 9.36
N ILE A 101 -3.41 0.20 8.44
CA ILE A 101 -4.76 0.44 7.90
C ILE A 101 -5.26 -0.76 7.09
N LYS A 102 -4.39 -1.33 6.24
CA LYS A 102 -4.75 -2.52 5.44
C LYS A 102 -4.99 -3.76 6.29
N CYS A 103 -4.20 -3.96 7.35
CA CYS A 103 -4.41 -5.05 8.29
C CYS A 103 -5.79 -4.95 8.95
N LEU A 104 -6.18 -3.75 9.39
CA LEU A 104 -7.52 -3.50 9.93
C LEU A 104 -8.61 -3.80 8.88
N ALA A 105 -8.49 -3.28 7.66
CA ALA A 105 -9.49 -3.55 6.61
C ALA A 105 -9.59 -5.03 6.23
N SER A 106 -8.47 -5.75 6.24
CA SER A 106 -8.46 -7.20 5.98
C SER A 106 -9.14 -7.97 7.11
N TRP A 107 -8.89 -7.56 8.36
CA TRP A 107 -9.57 -8.14 9.51
C TRP A 107 -11.08 -7.87 9.45
N LEU A 108 -11.50 -6.63 9.19
CA LEU A 108 -12.92 -6.25 9.07
C LEU A 108 -13.66 -7.07 8.00
N LEU A 109 -13.00 -7.35 6.87
CA LEU A 109 -13.56 -8.24 5.85
C LEU A 109 -13.67 -9.68 6.39
N GLY A 110 -12.60 -10.21 6.99
CA GLY A 110 -12.56 -11.58 7.50
C GLY A 110 -13.54 -11.86 8.64
N SER A 111 -13.84 -10.86 9.47
CA SER A 111 -14.83 -10.96 10.56
C SER A 111 -16.25 -10.53 10.14
N GLY A 112 -16.45 -10.15 8.88
CA GLY A 112 -17.78 -9.84 8.33
C GLY A 112 -18.32 -8.45 8.69
N HIS A 113 -17.49 -7.53 9.15
CA HIS A 113 -17.89 -6.13 9.41
C HIS A 113 -18.03 -5.30 8.13
N ILE A 114 -17.38 -5.71 7.03
CA ILE A 114 -17.51 -5.09 5.70
C ILE A 114 -17.67 -6.18 4.64
N LEU A 115 -18.40 -5.86 3.57
CA LEU A 115 -18.63 -6.79 2.46
C LEU A 115 -17.54 -6.74 1.40
N THR A 116 -16.84 -5.60 1.31
CA THR A 116 -15.74 -5.36 0.39
C THR A 116 -14.59 -4.73 1.14
N ASN A 117 -13.35 -5.12 0.81
CA ASN A 117 -12.19 -4.45 1.36
C ASN A 117 -11.83 -3.26 0.49
N PRO A 118 -11.96 -2.02 1.00
CA PRO A 118 -11.75 -0.81 0.20
C PRO A 118 -10.28 -0.58 -0.18
N PHE A 119 -9.36 -1.34 0.41
CA PHE A 119 -7.91 -1.16 0.33
C PHE A 119 -7.18 -2.36 -0.26
N LEU A 120 -7.90 -3.39 -0.71
CA LEU A 120 -7.33 -4.55 -1.40
C LEU A 120 -7.60 -4.47 -2.90
N ALA A 121 -6.53 -4.70 -3.68
CA ALA A 121 -6.67 -5.50 -4.88
C ALA A 121 -6.85 -6.96 -4.42
N THR A 122 -7.81 -7.65 -5.02
CA THR A 122 -8.41 -8.93 -4.63
C THR A 122 -7.39 -10.05 -4.34
N ASN A 123 -6.80 -10.12 -3.14
CA ASN A 123 -6.32 -11.37 -2.52
C ASN A 123 -6.03 -11.22 -1.00
N PRO A 124 -6.69 -12.00 -0.11
CA PRO A 124 -6.59 -11.81 1.34
C PRO A 124 -5.33 -12.51 1.94
N TYR A 125 -4.27 -11.75 2.20
CA TYR A 125 -3.10 -12.21 2.96
C TYR A 125 -3.28 -12.09 4.49
N TYR A 126 -4.37 -12.64 5.01
CA TYR A 126 -4.47 -12.98 6.44
C TYR A 126 -4.17 -14.47 6.59
N LYS A 127 -2.88 -14.82 6.54
CA LYS A 127 -2.37 -16.04 7.17
C LYS A 127 -1.54 -15.60 8.36
N ASP A 128 -1.51 -16.39 9.43
CA ASP A 128 -0.91 -16.10 10.76
C ASP A 128 0.50 -15.49 10.80
N ARG A 129 1.19 -15.34 9.66
CA ARG A 129 2.51 -14.73 9.51
C ARG A 129 2.39 -13.35 8.88
N GLY A 130 2.41 -12.35 9.74
CA GLY A 130 2.28 -10.95 9.36
C GLY A 130 3.37 -10.50 8.38
N VAL A 131 2.92 -9.84 7.32
CA VAL A 131 3.49 -8.68 6.61
C VAL A 131 2.71 -8.57 5.29
N MET A 132 1.85 -7.55 5.16
CA MET A 132 1.20 -7.22 3.88
C MET A 132 2.23 -6.81 2.81
N PRO A 133 2.09 -7.25 1.55
CA PRO A 133 2.77 -6.65 0.41
C PRO A 133 2.28 -5.21 0.18
N VAL A 134 3.15 -4.44 -0.48
CA VAL A 134 3.01 -3.00 -0.74
C VAL A 134 1.76 -2.78 -1.61
N LEU A 135 1.04 -1.66 -1.41
CA LEU A 135 0.12 -1.19 -2.46
C LEU A 135 1.04 -0.78 -3.58
N ARG A 136 1.23 -1.64 -4.56
CA ARG A 136 1.62 -1.18 -5.88
C ARG A 136 0.36 -1.21 -6.75
N ALA A 137 0.32 -0.32 -7.73
CA ALA A 137 -0.34 -0.65 -8.99
C ALA A 137 0.05 -2.08 -9.38
N ASP A 138 -0.83 -2.84 -10.06
CA ASP A 138 -0.65 -4.28 -10.36
C ASP A 138 0.84 -4.66 -10.37
N ASP A 139 1.27 -5.52 -9.42
CA ASP A 139 2.68 -5.86 -9.20
C ASP A 139 3.35 -6.42 -10.48
N ARG A 140 2.55 -6.72 -11.51
CA ARG A 140 2.95 -7.11 -12.85
C ARG A 140 3.32 -5.96 -13.80
N ILE A 141 2.92 -4.71 -13.54
CA ILE A 141 3.25 -3.52 -14.35
C ILE A 141 4.76 -3.34 -14.57
N PRO A 142 5.65 -3.52 -13.56
CA PRO A 142 7.09 -3.47 -13.78
C PRO A 142 7.58 -4.45 -14.84
N PHE A 143 6.96 -5.63 -14.97
CA PHE A 143 7.31 -6.61 -16.00
C PHE A 143 6.92 -6.10 -17.38
N GLY A 144 5.70 -5.57 -17.53
CA GLY A 144 5.24 -4.93 -18.76
C GLY A 144 6.16 -3.78 -19.19
N TRP A 145 6.60 -2.94 -18.25
CA TRP A 145 7.51 -1.83 -18.53
C TRP A 145 8.90 -2.31 -18.96
N VAL A 146 9.49 -3.29 -18.27
CA VAL A 146 10.80 -3.87 -18.66
C VAL A 146 10.72 -4.55 -20.03
N LEU A 147 9.64 -5.27 -20.32
CA LEU A 147 9.45 -5.99 -21.58
C LEU A 147 8.97 -5.10 -22.74
N ALA A 148 8.64 -3.83 -22.47
CA ALA A 148 8.31 -2.85 -23.51
C ALA A 148 9.56 -2.30 -24.22
N TRP A 149 10.76 -2.51 -23.67
CA TRP A 149 12.02 -2.07 -24.27
C TRP A 149 12.41 -2.93 -25.48
N PRO A 150 12.73 -2.32 -26.64
CA PRO A 150 13.29 -3.05 -27.76
C PRO A 150 14.52 -3.87 -27.36
N GLY A 151 14.55 -5.15 -27.74
CA GLY A 151 15.65 -6.06 -27.43
C GLY A 151 15.60 -6.72 -26.06
N VAL A 152 14.65 -6.37 -25.18
CA VAL A 152 14.46 -7.03 -23.88
C VAL A 152 13.45 -8.17 -24.00
N THR A 153 13.91 -9.41 -23.83
CA THR A 153 13.07 -10.61 -23.97
C THR A 153 12.67 -11.25 -22.64
N GLY A 154 13.22 -10.76 -21.52
CA GLY A 154 12.97 -11.31 -20.20
C GLY A 154 13.34 -10.35 -19.08
N ALA A 155 12.70 -10.55 -17.93
CA ALA A 155 12.99 -9.81 -16.69
C ALA A 155 13.28 -10.81 -15.57
N ILE A 156 14.41 -10.63 -14.87
CA ILE A 156 14.76 -11.44 -13.69
C ILE A 156 14.48 -10.59 -12.45
N VAL A 157 13.61 -11.10 -11.57
CA VAL A 157 13.17 -10.41 -10.36
C VAL A 157 13.46 -11.24 -9.12
N GLY A 158 13.94 -10.58 -8.06
CA GLY A 158 14.21 -11.23 -6.78
C GLY A 158 12.95 -11.34 -5.92
N ALA A 159 12.30 -12.51 -5.89
CA ALA A 159 11.26 -12.81 -4.92
C ALA A 159 11.86 -12.96 -3.51
N ARG A 160 11.16 -12.42 -2.50
CA ARG A 160 11.48 -12.57 -1.08
C ARG A 160 10.49 -13.49 -0.35
N SER A 161 9.41 -13.89 -1.01
CA SER A 161 8.52 -14.96 -0.57
C SER A 161 7.91 -15.71 -1.77
N PRO A 162 7.48 -16.99 -1.60
CA PRO A 162 6.87 -17.78 -2.67
C PRO A 162 5.64 -17.10 -3.28
N GLU A 163 4.84 -16.41 -2.47
CA GLU A 163 3.58 -15.84 -2.92
C GLU A 163 3.77 -14.59 -3.79
N GLN A 164 4.95 -13.96 -3.75
CA GLN A 164 5.32 -12.96 -4.75
C GLN A 164 5.46 -13.59 -6.13
N VAL A 165 5.95 -14.83 -6.22
CA VAL A 165 6.06 -15.56 -7.48
C VAL A 165 4.67 -15.78 -8.06
N ASP A 166 3.72 -16.26 -7.25
CA ASP A 166 2.34 -16.47 -7.68
C ASP A 166 1.67 -15.18 -8.18
N GLY A 167 1.92 -14.05 -7.50
CA GLY A 167 1.44 -12.73 -7.93
C GLY A 167 2.08 -12.21 -9.22
N TRP A 168 3.23 -12.74 -9.62
CA TRP A 168 3.94 -12.38 -10.85
C TRP A 168 3.66 -13.33 -12.01
N ILE A 169 2.95 -14.44 -11.77
CA ILE A 169 2.54 -15.35 -12.84
C ILE A 169 1.68 -14.57 -13.85
N GLY A 170 2.07 -14.66 -15.12
CA GLY A 170 1.47 -13.88 -16.21
C GLY A 170 1.99 -12.44 -16.32
N GLY A 171 2.93 -11.99 -15.48
CA GLY A 171 3.53 -10.66 -15.60
C GLY A 171 4.16 -10.38 -16.96
N GLY A 172 4.75 -11.41 -17.59
CA GLY A 172 5.29 -11.31 -18.95
C GLY A 172 4.24 -11.15 -20.05
N SER A 173 2.95 -11.35 -19.76
CA SER A 173 1.86 -11.13 -20.70
C SER A 173 1.22 -9.75 -20.62
N ILE A 174 1.63 -8.91 -19.64
CA ILE A 174 1.16 -7.53 -19.55
C ILE A 174 1.68 -6.73 -20.73
N ARG A 175 0.75 -6.12 -21.47
CA ARG A 175 1.02 -5.15 -22.52
C ARG A 175 0.56 -3.79 -22.02
N LEU A 176 1.51 -2.88 -21.83
CA LEU A 176 1.23 -1.49 -21.48
C LEU A 176 0.89 -0.73 -22.76
N THR A 177 -0.14 0.11 -22.68
CA THR A 177 -0.48 1.07 -23.74
C THR A 177 0.50 2.24 -23.76
N GLU A 178 0.43 3.07 -24.80
CA GLU A 178 1.22 4.31 -24.85
C GLU A 178 0.89 5.25 -23.69
N ASP A 179 -0.40 5.33 -23.31
CA ASP A 179 -0.85 6.13 -22.16
C ASP A 179 -0.29 5.59 -20.84
N ASP A 180 -0.28 4.27 -20.64
CA ASP A 180 0.33 3.65 -19.46
C ASP A 180 1.83 3.96 -19.38
N LEU A 181 2.54 3.89 -20.52
CA LEU A 181 3.96 4.20 -20.58
C LEU A 181 4.25 5.69 -20.31
N ALA A 182 3.38 6.58 -20.77
CA ALA A 182 3.46 8.01 -20.47
C ALA A 182 3.23 8.28 -18.97
N GLU A 183 2.22 7.66 -18.36
CA GLU A 183 1.97 7.78 -16.92
C GLU A 183 3.18 7.28 -16.09
N ILE A 184 3.77 6.15 -16.47
CA ILE A 184 4.95 5.62 -15.81
C ILE A 184 6.14 6.59 -15.94
N ALA A 185 6.35 7.17 -17.12
CA ALA A 185 7.42 8.15 -17.34
C ALA A 185 7.24 9.39 -16.43
N ASP A 186 6.04 9.97 -16.39
CA ASP A 186 5.71 11.12 -15.53
C ASP A 186 5.97 10.82 -14.06
N VAL A 187 5.63 9.60 -13.61
CA VAL A 187 5.91 9.15 -12.23
C VAL A 187 7.40 9.02 -11.98
N ILE A 188 8.17 8.42 -12.90
CA ILE A 188 9.62 8.26 -12.75
C ILE A 188 10.29 9.63 -12.64
N GLU A 189 9.94 10.58 -13.51
CA GLU A 189 10.48 11.94 -13.49
C GLU A 189 10.13 12.68 -12.21
N ARG A 190 8.85 12.67 -11.81
CA ARG A 190 8.39 13.32 -10.58
C ARG A 190 9.04 12.74 -9.32
N THR A 191 9.41 11.47 -9.35
CA THR A 191 10.00 10.77 -8.19
C THR A 191 11.52 10.69 -8.21
N ASP A 192 12.17 11.14 -9.29
CA ASP A 192 13.62 11.00 -9.52
C ASP A 192 14.09 9.54 -9.37
N ALA A 193 13.27 8.61 -9.89
CA ALA A 193 13.48 7.19 -9.70
C ALA A 193 14.52 6.63 -10.68
N GLY A 194 15.77 6.54 -10.23
CA GLY A 194 16.87 5.98 -11.02
C GLY A 194 17.56 7.01 -11.90
N ALA A 195 18.50 6.57 -12.74
CA ALA A 195 19.31 7.45 -13.59
C ALA A 195 19.26 7.03 -15.09
N GLY A 196 18.37 6.10 -15.43
CA GLY A 196 18.22 5.58 -16.78
C GLY A 196 17.12 6.30 -17.56
N PRO A 197 16.96 5.96 -18.85
CA PRO A 197 15.88 6.50 -19.67
C PRO A 197 14.51 6.07 -19.09
N VAL A 198 13.56 7.01 -19.08
CA VAL A 198 12.27 6.86 -18.38
C VAL A 198 11.22 6.12 -19.18
N ARG A 199 11.41 6.00 -20.50
CA ARG A 199 10.50 5.35 -21.44
C ARG A 199 11.26 4.62 -22.56
N PRO A 200 10.72 3.51 -23.10
CA PRO A 200 11.28 2.84 -24.27
C PRO A 200 11.36 3.78 -25.48
N ASP A 201 12.45 3.69 -26.24
CA ASP A 201 12.56 4.36 -27.52
C ASP A 201 11.67 3.63 -28.54
N VAL A 202 10.68 4.35 -29.09
CA VAL A 202 9.93 3.85 -30.25
C VAL A 202 10.83 4.06 -31.46
N GLU A 203 11.51 3.01 -31.91
CA GLU A 203 12.27 3.07 -33.16
C GLU A 203 11.29 3.33 -34.31
N VAL A 204 11.30 4.55 -34.86
CA VAL A 204 10.66 4.84 -36.13
C VAL A 204 11.46 4.10 -37.19
N VAL A 205 11.00 2.91 -37.56
CA VAL A 205 11.50 2.19 -38.74
C VAL A 205 11.18 3.06 -39.95
N ARG A 206 12.14 3.88 -40.38
CA ARG A 206 12.12 4.46 -41.73
C ARG A 206 12.51 3.32 -42.68
N LEU A 207 11.50 2.80 -43.39
CA LEU A 207 11.70 1.98 -44.59
C LEU A 207 12.40 2.78 -45.69
#